data_AF-A0A0S8HU97-F1
#
_entry.id   AF-A0A0S8HU97-F1
#
_cell.length_a   1.000
_cell.length_b   1.000
_cell.length_c   1.000
_cell.angle_alpha   90.00
_cell.angle_beta   90.00
_cell.angle_gamma   90.00
#
_symmetry.space_group_name_H-M   'P 1'
#
loop_
_entity.id
_entity.type
_entity.pdbx_description
1 polymer ?
#
loop_
_entity_poly.entity_id
_entity_poly.type
_entity_poly.pdbx_seq_one_letter_code
_entity_poly.pdbx_strand_id
1 'polypeptide(L)'
;MEKRLRVSSTISLILAVISSCWIVFNFAMYELLRPRVVNLEPLGKLEPLANFIWIGYWVFILYHFSAFLTYIFHLQWFRKINVFNILLLISGIFSFLVIFGNWAILGDIGKEYKEGWDTSGEWIILYIFLVINVIFYVMMFIFLVSNLRMLKMKKDIQPVKKDEMVFTVAQYVGIVCGLLGLLWIILNVIVYSGNIRHIKYGMITCILLLLPYIFIVSYWFIIKFRERIEDWYDEKQWKDVARAGFTTLLISIPVMIMLFIATFNTLPGGLFGILWLPFYLFVVLFIFSLSTLYFYSKS
;
A
#
# COMPACT_ATOMS: atom_id res chain seq x y z
N MET A 1 -11.87 -16.68 -17.69
CA MET A 1 -10.87 -15.92 -16.90
C MET A 1 -9.78 -15.34 -17.79
N GLU A 2 -9.25 -16.09 -18.77
CA GLU A 2 -8.29 -15.60 -19.78
C GLU A 2 -8.64 -14.23 -20.39
N LYS A 3 -9.89 -14.05 -20.89
CA LYS A 3 -10.36 -12.78 -21.46
C LYS A 3 -10.23 -11.62 -20.46
N ARG A 4 -10.59 -11.84 -19.18
CA ARG A 4 -10.51 -10.81 -18.13
C ARG A 4 -9.07 -10.42 -17.87
N LEU A 5 -8.17 -11.42 -17.73
CA LEU A 5 -6.75 -11.17 -17.53
C LEU A 5 -6.14 -10.42 -18.71
N ARG A 6 -6.44 -10.83 -19.95
CA ARG A 6 -5.95 -10.14 -21.16
C ARG A 6 -6.40 -8.68 -21.22
N VAL A 7 -7.68 -8.42 -20.97
CA VAL A 7 -8.23 -7.05 -20.94
C VAL A 7 -7.58 -6.24 -19.84
N SER A 8 -7.53 -6.76 -18.61
CA SER A 8 -6.93 -6.08 -17.46
C SER A 8 -5.44 -5.78 -17.68
N SER A 9 -4.68 -6.72 -18.24
CA SER A 9 -3.26 -6.52 -18.57
C SER A 9 -3.07 -5.47 -19.66
N THR A 10 -3.95 -5.42 -20.66
CA THR A 10 -3.88 -4.42 -21.73
C THR A 10 -4.18 -3.02 -21.19
N ILE A 11 -5.24 -2.87 -20.39
CA ILE A 11 -5.59 -1.60 -19.73
C ILE A 11 -4.44 -1.15 -18.82
N SER A 12 -3.91 -2.05 -17.99
CA SER A 12 -2.79 -1.74 -17.10
C SER A 12 -1.53 -1.35 -17.86
N LEU A 13 -1.27 -1.95 -19.02
CA LEU A 13 -0.12 -1.60 -19.84
C LEU A 13 -0.26 -0.21 -20.46
N ILE A 14 -1.46 0.14 -20.95
CA ILE A 14 -1.76 1.49 -21.45
C ILE A 14 -1.56 2.52 -20.33
N LEU A 15 -2.15 2.26 -19.16
CA LEU A 15 -1.99 3.10 -17.98
C LEU A 15 -0.52 3.17 -17.54
N ALA A 16 0.25 2.09 -17.60
CA ALA A 16 1.68 2.10 -17.28
C ALA A 16 2.45 3.06 -18.19
N VAL A 17 2.16 3.08 -19.49
CA VAL A 17 2.80 3.99 -20.45
C VAL A 17 2.43 5.45 -20.16
N ILE A 18 1.15 5.73 -19.95
CA ILE A 18 0.66 7.09 -19.62
C ILE A 18 1.29 7.56 -18.31
N SER A 19 1.26 6.73 -17.27
CA SER A 19 1.83 7.07 -15.97
C SER A 19 3.35 7.21 -16.04
N SER A 20 4.05 6.44 -16.90
CA SER A 20 5.49 6.63 -17.12
C SER A 20 5.81 8.01 -17.74
N CYS A 21 4.97 8.50 -18.65
CA CYS A 21 5.10 9.86 -19.18
C CYS A 21 4.93 10.91 -18.07
N TRP A 22 3.99 10.69 -17.15
CA TRP A 22 3.79 11.55 -15.98
C TRP A 22 4.96 11.49 -14.99
N ILE A 23 5.62 10.34 -14.80
CA ILE A 23 6.85 10.25 -14.00
C ILE A 23 7.95 11.13 -14.60
N VAL A 24 8.14 11.08 -15.93
CA VAL A 24 9.12 11.93 -16.63
C VAL A 24 8.76 13.41 -16.50
N PHE A 25 7.48 13.74 -16.65
CA PHE A 25 6.99 15.10 -16.44
C PHE A 25 7.26 15.59 -15.02
N ASN A 26 6.91 14.80 -14.00
CA ASN A 26 7.15 15.16 -12.60
C ASN A 26 8.64 15.35 -12.31
N PHE A 27 9.51 14.48 -12.83
CA PHE A 27 10.96 14.63 -12.72
C PHE A 27 11.44 15.95 -13.32
N ALA A 28 11.04 16.24 -14.56
CA ALA A 28 11.40 17.48 -15.24
C ALA A 28 10.88 18.72 -14.47
N MET A 29 9.64 18.66 -13.96
CA MET A 29 9.08 19.74 -13.16
C MET A 29 9.82 19.93 -11.84
N TYR A 30 10.24 18.85 -11.16
CA TYR A 30 11.04 18.96 -9.93
C TYR A 30 12.38 19.62 -10.19
N GLU A 31 13.08 19.25 -11.27
CA GLU A 31 14.34 19.89 -11.66
C GLU A 31 14.19 21.39 -11.97
N LEU A 32 13.05 21.79 -12.54
CA LEU A 32 12.77 23.20 -12.83
C LEU A 32 12.31 24.00 -11.61
N LEU A 33 11.51 23.39 -10.72
CA LEU A 33 10.93 24.05 -9.55
C LEU A 33 11.93 24.14 -8.40
N ARG A 34 12.65 23.06 -8.10
CA ARG A 34 13.56 22.96 -6.96
C ARG A 34 14.52 24.14 -6.82
N PRO A 35 15.33 24.51 -7.83
CA PRO A 35 16.30 25.60 -7.65
C PRO A 35 15.62 26.94 -7.34
N ARG A 36 14.45 27.20 -7.95
CA ARG A 36 13.72 28.44 -7.70
C ARG A 36 13.05 28.46 -6.33
N VAL A 37 12.45 27.33 -5.94
CA VAL A 37 11.78 27.20 -4.65
C VAL A 37 12.79 27.29 -3.50
N VAL A 38 13.94 26.63 -3.60
CA VAL A 38 14.99 26.67 -2.58
C VAL A 38 15.63 28.06 -2.47
N ASN A 39 15.80 28.77 -3.59
CA ASN A 39 16.35 30.14 -3.60
C ASN A 39 15.29 31.23 -3.36
N LEU A 40 14.03 30.86 -3.08
CA LEU A 40 12.90 31.78 -2.90
C LEU A 40 12.68 32.73 -4.09
N GLU A 41 13.00 32.27 -5.30
CA GLU A 41 12.81 33.01 -6.55
C GLU A 41 11.36 32.91 -7.04
N PRO A 42 10.81 33.94 -7.71
CA PRO A 42 9.45 33.91 -8.25
C PRO A 42 9.28 32.82 -9.33
N LEU A 43 8.24 32.00 -9.19
CA LEU A 43 7.96 30.88 -10.11
C LEU A 43 7.50 31.35 -11.50
N GLY A 44 6.78 32.47 -11.58
CA GLY A 44 6.28 33.04 -12.82
C GLY A 44 5.46 32.02 -13.62
N LYS A 45 5.87 31.73 -14.86
CA LYS A 45 5.17 30.75 -15.73
C LYS A 45 5.21 29.30 -15.23
N LEU A 46 6.09 28.96 -14.28
CA LEU A 46 6.19 27.61 -13.73
C LEU A 46 5.07 27.27 -12.75
N GLU A 47 4.46 28.26 -12.10
CA GLU A 47 3.39 28.04 -11.12
C GLU A 47 2.15 27.35 -11.72
N PRO A 48 1.56 27.80 -12.85
CA PRO A 48 0.46 27.08 -13.47
C PRO A 48 0.87 25.69 -13.99
N LEU A 49 2.13 25.51 -14.42
CA LEU A 49 2.67 24.22 -14.84
C LEU A 49 2.79 23.24 -13.66
N ALA A 50 3.19 23.72 -12.48
CA ALA A 50 3.29 22.93 -11.27
C ALA A 50 1.93 22.33 -10.86
N ASN A 51 0.82 23.04 -11.12
CA ASN A 51 -0.52 22.53 -10.82
C ASN A 51 -0.88 21.26 -11.61
N PHE A 52 -0.23 20.99 -12.75
CA PHE A 52 -0.47 19.76 -13.50
C PHE A 52 0.09 18.52 -12.81
N ILE A 53 1.07 18.66 -11.90
CA ILE A 53 1.63 17.54 -11.12
C ILE A 53 0.51 16.79 -10.37
N TRP A 54 -0.50 17.52 -9.85
CA TRP A 54 -1.65 16.93 -9.16
C TRP A 54 -2.49 16.01 -10.04
N ILE A 55 -2.61 16.31 -11.34
CA ILE A 55 -3.33 15.47 -12.30
C ILE A 55 -2.59 14.15 -12.48
N GLY A 56 -1.26 14.18 -12.52
CA GLY A 56 -0.41 12.98 -12.57
C GLY A 56 -0.68 12.02 -11.42
N TYR A 57 -0.93 12.51 -10.19
CA TYR A 57 -1.23 11.62 -9.06
C TYR A 57 -2.55 10.86 -9.21
N TRP A 58 -3.59 11.48 -9.77
CA TRP A 58 -4.84 10.77 -10.07
C TRP A 58 -4.61 9.66 -11.10
N VAL A 59 -3.78 9.93 -12.11
CA VAL A 59 -3.39 8.93 -13.10
C VAL A 59 -2.61 7.78 -12.44
N PHE A 60 -1.70 8.08 -11.51
CA PHE A 60 -0.97 7.06 -10.75
C PHE A 60 -1.89 6.20 -9.89
N ILE A 61 -2.89 6.79 -9.21
CA ILE A 61 -3.87 6.05 -8.41
C ILE A 61 -4.66 5.07 -9.30
N LEU A 62 -5.16 5.54 -10.44
CA LEU A 62 -5.88 4.69 -11.40
C LEU A 62 -5.00 3.54 -11.92
N TYR A 63 -3.74 3.85 -12.22
CA TYR A 63 -2.77 2.83 -12.63
C TYR A 63 -2.56 1.77 -11.55
N HIS A 64 -2.36 2.15 -10.28
CA HIS A 64 -2.16 1.20 -9.19
C HIS A 64 -3.37 0.27 -8.99
N PHE A 65 -4.59 0.81 -9.02
CA PHE A 65 -5.78 -0.04 -8.94
C PHE A 65 -5.87 -1.04 -10.10
N SER A 66 -5.59 -0.59 -11.33
CA SER A 66 -5.56 -1.48 -12.49
C SER A 66 -4.45 -2.54 -12.38
N ALA A 67 -3.27 -2.14 -11.91
CA ALA A 67 -2.12 -2.99 -11.71
C ALA A 67 -2.40 -4.08 -10.67
N PHE A 68 -2.90 -3.71 -9.48
CA PHE A 68 -3.27 -4.67 -8.44
C PHE A 68 -4.37 -5.62 -8.90
N LEU A 69 -5.40 -5.11 -9.58
CA LEU A 69 -6.46 -5.97 -10.12
C LEU A 69 -5.91 -7.00 -11.13
N THR A 70 -5.00 -6.56 -12.00
CA THR A 70 -4.33 -7.43 -12.96
C THR A 70 -3.46 -8.48 -12.28
N TYR A 71 -2.71 -8.07 -11.25
CA TYR A 71 -1.90 -8.97 -10.45
C TYR A 71 -2.76 -10.05 -9.77
N ILE A 72 -3.92 -9.68 -9.21
CA ILE A 72 -4.87 -10.64 -8.63
C ILE A 72 -5.40 -11.60 -9.69
N PHE A 73 -5.82 -11.10 -10.85
CA PHE A 73 -6.28 -11.97 -11.94
C PHE A 73 -5.17 -12.90 -12.45
N HIS A 74 -3.92 -12.43 -12.48
CA HIS A 74 -2.77 -13.26 -12.82
C HIS A 74 -2.61 -14.39 -11.81
N LEU A 75 -2.62 -14.09 -10.52
CA LEU A 75 -2.45 -15.10 -9.48
C LEU A 75 -3.61 -16.11 -9.48
N GLN A 76 -4.83 -15.69 -9.74
CA GLN A 76 -5.97 -16.60 -9.90
C GLN A 76 -5.81 -17.55 -11.09
N TRP A 77 -5.09 -17.13 -12.14
CA TRP A 77 -4.90 -17.92 -13.36
C TRP A 77 -3.66 -18.81 -13.29
N PHE A 78 -2.48 -18.24 -12.98
CA PHE A 78 -1.19 -18.94 -13.03
C PHE A 78 -0.75 -19.56 -11.71
N ARG A 79 -1.37 -19.16 -10.59
CA ARG A 79 -1.29 -19.81 -9.27
C ARG A 79 0.12 -20.16 -8.77
N LYS A 80 1.13 -19.37 -9.12
CA LYS A 80 2.48 -19.46 -8.55
C LYS A 80 2.83 -18.13 -7.93
N ILE A 81 3.01 -18.10 -6.61
CA ILE A 81 3.70 -17.00 -5.94
C ILE A 81 5.18 -17.39 -5.92
N ASN A 82 5.98 -16.71 -6.74
CA ASN A 82 7.43 -16.75 -6.64
C ASN A 82 7.92 -15.49 -5.91
N VAL A 83 9.21 -15.44 -5.59
CA VAL A 83 9.82 -14.29 -4.92
C VAL A 83 9.58 -12.99 -5.71
N PHE A 84 9.63 -13.04 -7.05
CA PHE A 84 9.35 -11.88 -7.90
C PHE A 84 7.93 -11.32 -7.68
N ASN A 85 6.92 -12.19 -7.61
CA ASN A 85 5.53 -11.79 -7.35
C ASN A 85 5.37 -11.15 -5.97
N ILE A 86 6.04 -11.69 -4.95
CA ILE A 86 6.05 -11.09 -3.60
C ILE A 86 6.71 -9.70 -3.63
N LEU A 87 7.89 -9.58 -4.26
CA LEU A 87 8.58 -8.30 -4.39
C LEU A 87 7.76 -7.28 -5.20
N LEU A 88 7.07 -7.73 -6.24
CA LEU A 88 6.17 -6.89 -7.04
C LEU A 88 4.98 -6.38 -6.20
N LEU A 89 4.40 -7.24 -5.37
CA LEU A 89 3.31 -6.85 -4.46
C LEU A 89 3.79 -5.84 -3.41
N ILE A 90 4.92 -6.13 -2.75
CA ILE A 90 5.50 -5.25 -1.72
C ILE A 90 5.87 -3.90 -2.33
N SER A 91 6.63 -3.88 -3.43
CA SER A 91 6.99 -2.63 -4.13
C SER A 91 5.76 -1.86 -4.61
N GLY A 92 4.71 -2.54 -5.07
CA GLY A 92 3.44 -1.91 -5.44
C GLY A 92 2.73 -1.26 -4.25
N ILE A 93 2.73 -1.88 -3.07
CA ILE A 93 2.19 -1.27 -1.85
C ILE A 93 2.97 -0.01 -1.48
N PHE A 94 4.30 -0.09 -1.42
CA PHE A 94 5.13 1.08 -1.14
C PHE A 94 4.93 2.19 -2.18
N SER A 95 4.94 1.85 -3.47
CA SER A 95 4.70 2.78 -4.57
C SER A 95 3.33 3.46 -4.47
N PHE A 96 2.29 2.72 -4.11
CA PHE A 96 0.97 3.30 -3.89
C PHE A 96 0.95 4.28 -2.71
N LEU A 97 1.57 3.91 -1.59
CA LEU A 97 1.61 4.75 -0.38
C LEU A 97 2.39 6.05 -0.60
N VAL A 98 3.52 6.00 -1.32
CA VAL A 98 4.32 7.21 -1.59
C VAL A 98 3.63 8.19 -2.52
N ILE A 99 2.55 7.83 -3.23
CA ILE A 99 1.73 8.82 -3.95
C ILE A 99 1.14 9.83 -2.97
N PHE A 100 0.57 9.35 -1.85
CA PHE A 100 0.03 10.22 -0.81
C PHE A 100 1.13 10.97 -0.06
N GLY A 101 2.29 10.31 0.14
CA GLY A 101 3.47 10.97 0.70
C GLY A 101 3.94 12.14 -0.17
N ASN A 102 4.06 11.94 -1.49
CA ASN A 102 4.37 13.01 -2.43
C ASN A 102 3.33 14.14 -2.39
N TRP A 103 2.05 13.78 -2.25
CA TRP A 103 0.97 14.76 -2.15
C TRP A 103 1.12 15.66 -0.92
N ALA A 104 1.42 15.06 0.24
CA ALA A 104 1.67 15.78 1.47
C ALA A 104 2.90 16.69 1.37
N ILE A 105 4.04 16.14 0.94
CA ILE A 105 5.31 16.87 0.88
C ILE A 105 5.26 18.04 -0.11
N LEU A 106 4.68 17.87 -1.30
CA LEU A 106 4.50 19.00 -2.23
C LEU A 106 3.58 20.08 -1.66
N GLY A 107 2.58 19.68 -0.88
CA GLY A 107 1.70 20.60 -0.18
C GLY A 107 2.45 21.40 0.90
N ASP A 108 3.42 20.79 1.57
CA ASP A 108 4.23 21.44 2.60
C ASP A 108 5.30 22.34 1.97
N ILE A 109 6.04 21.87 0.97
CA ILE A 109 6.94 22.69 0.13
C ILE A 109 6.22 23.97 -0.35
N GLY A 110 4.99 23.83 -0.85
CA GLY A 110 4.21 24.95 -1.37
C GLY A 110 3.80 25.96 -0.30
N LYS A 111 3.63 25.56 0.97
CA LYS A 111 3.35 26.47 2.09
C LYS A 111 4.63 27.10 2.60
N GLU A 112 5.66 26.29 2.82
CA GLU A 112 6.96 26.73 3.34
C GLU A 112 7.64 27.72 2.39
N TYR A 113 7.56 27.49 1.08
CA TYR A 113 8.00 28.45 0.07
C TYR A 113 7.32 29.82 0.21
N LYS A 114 6.01 29.86 0.48
CA LYS A 114 5.26 31.12 0.64
C LYS A 114 5.65 31.86 1.93
N GLU A 115 6.03 31.12 2.96
CA GLU A 115 6.50 31.65 4.24
C GLU A 115 8.02 31.96 4.24
N GLY A 116 8.72 31.66 3.14
CA GLY A 116 10.17 31.89 3.00
C GLY A 116 11.04 30.91 3.79
N TRP A 117 10.54 29.70 4.07
CA TRP A 117 11.26 28.67 4.83
C TRP A 117 12.08 27.75 3.91
N ASP A 118 13.13 27.13 4.48
CA ASP A 118 13.97 26.19 3.74
C ASP A 118 13.26 24.85 3.52
N THR A 119 13.15 24.45 2.25
CA THR A 119 12.50 23.21 1.80
C THR A 119 13.51 22.16 1.30
N SER A 120 14.81 22.43 1.41
CA SER A 120 15.88 21.62 0.79
C SER A 120 15.80 20.12 1.11
N GLY A 121 15.47 19.76 2.36
CA GLY A 121 15.31 18.38 2.80
C GLY A 121 14.09 17.66 2.21
N GLU A 122 12.99 18.38 2.00
CA GLU A 122 11.74 17.83 1.47
C GLU A 122 11.91 17.34 0.02
N TRP A 123 12.68 18.07 -0.78
CA TRP A 123 13.01 17.68 -2.15
C TRP A 123 13.74 16.34 -2.23
N ILE A 124 14.64 16.05 -1.29
CA ILE A 124 15.34 14.76 -1.24
C ILE A 124 14.34 13.62 -1.07
N ILE A 125 13.34 13.80 -0.20
CA ILE A 125 12.30 12.80 0.03
C ILE A 125 11.43 12.61 -1.22
N LEU A 126 11.08 13.68 -1.93
CA LEU A 126 10.35 13.58 -3.21
C LEU A 126 11.10 12.75 -4.26
N TYR A 127 12.42 12.93 -4.39
CA TYR A 127 13.22 12.13 -5.33
C TYR A 127 13.29 10.66 -4.89
N ILE A 128 13.43 10.37 -3.59
CA ILE A 128 13.38 9.00 -3.07
C ILE A 128 12.03 8.35 -3.42
N PHE A 129 10.92 9.06 -3.21
CA PHE A 129 9.58 8.56 -3.56
C PHE A 129 9.42 8.35 -5.06
N LEU A 130 10.00 9.21 -5.88
CA LEU A 130 10.02 9.03 -7.34
C LEU A 130 10.78 7.76 -7.74
N VAL A 131 11.95 7.50 -7.14
CA VAL A 131 12.72 6.27 -7.39
C VAL A 131 11.93 5.02 -7.02
N ILE A 132 11.24 5.01 -5.87
CA ILE A 132 10.37 3.91 -5.45
C ILE A 132 9.29 3.64 -6.52
N ASN A 133 8.66 4.70 -7.03
CA ASN A 133 7.67 4.57 -8.10
C ASN A 133 8.27 4.01 -9.39
N VAL A 134 9.44 4.51 -9.81
CA VAL A 134 10.13 4.01 -11.02
C VAL A 134 10.43 2.52 -10.91
N ILE A 135 10.93 2.06 -9.75
CA ILE A 135 11.23 0.63 -9.51
C ILE A 135 9.96 -0.21 -9.70
N PHE A 136 8.87 0.16 -9.04
CA PHE A 136 7.60 -0.58 -9.17
C PHE A 136 7.11 -0.59 -10.63
N TYR A 137 7.18 0.54 -11.32
CA TYR A 137 6.68 0.66 -12.69
C TYR A 137 7.46 -0.20 -13.66
N VAL A 138 8.79 -0.25 -13.54
CA VAL A 138 9.64 -1.13 -14.35
C VAL A 138 9.30 -2.59 -14.08
N MET A 139 9.21 -3.00 -12.81
CA MET A 139 8.86 -4.37 -12.44
C MET A 139 7.48 -4.76 -12.97
N MET A 140 6.48 -3.88 -12.82
CA MET A 140 5.11 -4.13 -13.27
C MET A 140 5.01 -4.14 -14.80
N PHE A 141 5.75 -3.30 -15.51
CA PHE A 141 5.80 -3.32 -16.97
C PHE A 141 6.35 -4.67 -17.49
N ILE A 142 7.47 -5.13 -16.92
CA ILE A 142 8.05 -6.44 -17.24
C ILE A 142 7.03 -7.56 -16.99
N PHE A 143 6.34 -7.51 -15.86
CA PHE A 143 5.30 -8.47 -15.48
C PHE A 143 4.13 -8.47 -16.48
N LEU A 144 3.62 -7.29 -16.86
CA LEU A 144 2.50 -7.15 -17.80
C LEU A 144 2.83 -7.69 -19.19
N VAL A 145 4.01 -7.35 -19.71
CA VAL A 145 4.48 -7.86 -21.01
C VAL A 145 4.66 -9.37 -20.97
N SER A 146 5.26 -9.89 -19.90
CA SER A 146 5.45 -11.33 -19.70
C SER A 146 4.12 -12.08 -19.66
N ASN A 147 3.12 -11.54 -18.95
CA ASN A 147 1.78 -12.12 -18.87
C ASN A 147 1.09 -12.20 -20.23
N LEU A 148 1.13 -11.11 -21.01
CA LEU A 148 0.55 -11.10 -22.35
C LEU A 148 1.24 -12.09 -23.29
N ARG A 149 2.57 -12.25 -23.18
CA ARG A 149 3.32 -13.27 -23.94
C ARG A 149 2.92 -14.69 -23.53
N MET A 150 2.82 -14.98 -22.23
CA MET A 150 2.41 -16.29 -21.73
C MET A 150 1.01 -16.69 -22.20
N LEU A 151 0.06 -15.75 -22.22
CA LEU A 151 -1.30 -16.00 -22.72
C LEU A 151 -1.32 -16.36 -24.21
N LYS A 152 -0.45 -15.77 -25.02
CA LYS A 152 -0.32 -16.11 -26.45
C LYS A 152 0.23 -17.52 -26.67
N MET A 153 1.15 -17.96 -25.81
CA MET A 153 1.81 -19.26 -25.93
C MET A 153 0.93 -20.45 -25.48
N LYS A 154 -0.31 -20.22 -25.02
CA LYS A 154 -1.27 -21.24 -24.54
C LYS A 154 -0.61 -22.33 -23.67
N LYS A 155 0.33 -21.96 -22.79
CA LYS A 155 0.94 -22.93 -21.88
C LYS A 155 -0.15 -23.60 -21.06
N ASP A 156 -0.08 -24.92 -20.99
CA ASP A 156 -1.05 -25.75 -20.27
C ASP A 156 -0.92 -25.45 -18.77
N ILE A 157 -1.92 -24.78 -18.20
CA ILE A 157 -1.91 -24.32 -16.81
C ILE A 157 -2.99 -25.10 -16.08
N GLN A 158 -2.55 -25.99 -15.19
CA GLN A 158 -3.48 -26.76 -14.36
C GLN A 158 -4.19 -25.84 -13.34
N PRO A 159 -5.52 -25.98 -13.18
CA PRO A 159 -6.26 -25.16 -12.25
C PRO A 159 -6.25 -25.73 -10.81
N VAL A 160 -5.63 -25.03 -9.84
CA VAL A 160 -5.95 -25.15 -8.40
C VAL A 160 -7.35 -24.53 -8.09
N LYS A 161 -7.78 -24.38 -6.83
CA LYS A 161 -8.98 -23.59 -6.47
C LYS A 161 -8.70 -22.08 -6.53
N LYS A 162 -9.67 -21.28 -6.99
CA LYS A 162 -9.51 -19.84 -7.35
C LYS A 162 -9.34 -18.92 -6.14
N ASP A 163 -9.83 -19.35 -5.00
CA ASP A 163 -10.00 -18.50 -3.83
C ASP A 163 -8.76 -18.46 -2.92
N GLU A 164 -8.05 -19.59 -2.79
CA GLU A 164 -6.91 -19.71 -1.88
C GLU A 164 -5.81 -18.67 -2.15
N MET A 165 -5.55 -18.37 -3.43
CA MET A 165 -4.53 -17.40 -3.82
C MET A 165 -4.87 -15.97 -3.41
N VAL A 166 -6.14 -15.57 -3.52
CA VAL A 166 -6.58 -14.22 -3.12
C VAL A 166 -6.47 -14.09 -1.60
N PHE A 167 -6.87 -15.14 -0.88
CA PHE A 167 -6.72 -15.23 0.56
C PHE A 167 -5.25 -15.10 0.99
N THR A 168 -4.33 -15.85 0.38
CA THR A 168 -2.89 -15.76 0.66
C THR A 168 -2.33 -14.36 0.42
N VAL A 169 -2.72 -13.72 -0.70
CA VAL A 169 -2.31 -12.35 -1.02
C VAL A 169 -2.83 -11.35 0.02
N ALA A 170 -4.07 -11.50 0.47
CA ALA A 170 -4.64 -10.66 1.52
C ALA A 170 -3.79 -10.72 2.80
N GLN A 171 -3.32 -11.91 3.18
CA GLN A 171 -2.46 -12.05 4.36
C GLN A 171 -1.07 -11.42 4.15
N TYR A 172 -0.44 -11.59 2.98
CA TYR A 172 0.84 -10.91 2.70
C TYR A 172 0.70 -9.38 2.80
N VAL A 173 -0.36 -8.82 2.23
CA VAL A 173 -0.63 -7.38 2.34
C VAL A 173 -0.96 -6.97 3.78
N GLY A 174 -1.70 -7.80 4.51
CA GLY A 174 -1.99 -7.60 5.92
C GLY A 174 -0.72 -7.53 6.78
N ILE A 175 0.28 -8.39 6.53
CA ILE A 175 1.59 -8.31 7.20
C ILE A 175 2.28 -6.98 6.90
N VAL A 176 2.35 -6.57 5.63
CA VAL A 176 3.02 -5.33 5.23
C VAL A 176 2.33 -4.11 5.83
N CYS A 177 1.00 -4.00 5.68
CA CYS A 177 0.20 -2.92 6.25
C CYS A 177 0.26 -2.90 7.78
N GLY A 178 0.16 -4.06 8.43
CA GLY A 178 0.29 -4.23 9.87
C GLY A 178 1.62 -3.75 10.38
N LEU A 179 2.73 -4.21 9.78
CA LEU A 179 4.07 -3.81 10.18
C LEU A 179 4.33 -2.32 9.97
N LEU A 180 3.98 -1.78 8.80
CA LEU A 180 4.16 -0.35 8.51
C LEU A 180 3.33 0.54 9.44
N GLY A 181 2.09 0.14 9.76
CA GLY A 181 1.25 0.85 10.71
C GLY A 181 1.81 0.84 12.12
N LEU A 182 2.33 -0.30 12.59
CA LEU A 182 3.00 -0.39 13.89
C LEU A 182 4.25 0.48 13.96
N LEU A 183 5.11 0.40 12.93
CA LEU A 183 6.31 1.23 12.85
C LEU A 183 5.96 2.72 12.85
N TRP A 184 4.96 3.12 12.07
CA TRP A 184 4.47 4.50 12.02
C TRP A 184 4.02 5.00 13.40
N ILE A 185 3.21 4.22 14.11
CA ILE A 185 2.71 4.59 15.44
C ILE A 185 3.86 4.67 16.44
N ILE A 186 4.74 3.67 16.48
CA ILE A 186 5.89 3.64 17.39
C ILE A 186 6.81 4.85 17.15
N LEU A 187 7.11 5.17 15.89
CA LEU A 187 7.92 6.34 15.54
C LEU A 187 7.23 7.65 15.96
N ASN A 188 5.91 7.76 15.76
CA ASN A 188 5.17 8.94 16.20
C ASN A 188 5.19 9.12 17.71
N VAL A 189 5.13 8.02 18.47
CA VAL A 189 5.23 8.03 19.93
C VAL A 189 6.61 8.50 20.37
N ILE A 190 7.68 7.95 19.78
CA ILE A 190 9.05 8.22 20.17
C ILE A 190 9.48 9.64 19.77
N VAL A 191 9.12 10.09 18.57
CA VAL A 191 9.63 11.34 17.98
C VAL A 191 8.76 12.55 18.32
N TYR A 192 7.44 12.41 18.33
CA TYR A 192 6.49 13.53 18.41
C TYR A 192 5.67 13.56 19.70
N SER A 193 6.19 12.93 20.76
CA SER A 193 5.52 12.70 22.05
C SER A 193 4.70 13.91 22.53
N GLY A 194 3.38 13.87 22.34
CA GLY A 194 2.43 14.84 22.92
C GLY A 194 1.91 15.96 22.01
N ASN A 195 2.33 16.06 20.74
CA ASN A 195 1.77 17.11 19.86
C ASN A 195 0.46 16.67 19.19
N ILE A 196 -0.67 17.19 19.70
CA ILE A 196 -2.04 16.92 19.22
C ILE A 196 -2.24 17.15 17.70
N ARG A 197 -1.52 18.10 17.08
CA ARG A 197 -1.64 18.33 15.64
C ARG A 197 -1.05 17.17 14.84
N HIS A 198 0.12 16.66 15.25
CA HIS A 198 0.74 15.48 14.61
C HIS A 198 -0.10 14.21 14.82
N ILE A 199 -0.83 14.10 15.92
CA ILE A 199 -1.75 12.97 16.15
C ILE A 199 -2.91 12.94 15.16
N LYS A 200 -3.51 14.10 14.80
CA LYS A 200 -4.60 14.17 13.81
C LYS A 200 -4.14 13.73 12.42
N TYR A 201 -2.98 14.20 11.97
CA TYR A 201 -2.39 13.74 10.70
C TYR A 201 -1.96 12.27 10.78
N GLY A 202 -1.51 11.81 11.94
CA GLY A 202 -1.21 10.41 12.21
C GLY A 202 -2.38 9.47 11.94
N MET A 203 -3.63 9.87 12.26
CA MET A 203 -4.83 9.08 11.96
C MET A 203 -5.08 8.93 10.45
N ILE A 204 -4.87 10.01 9.68
CA ILE A 204 -5.01 9.96 8.21
C ILE A 204 -3.98 8.99 7.64
N THR A 205 -2.74 9.05 8.09
CA THR A 205 -1.70 8.10 7.67
C THR A 205 -2.07 6.66 8.01
N CYS A 206 -2.62 6.39 9.19
CA CYS A 206 -3.12 5.05 9.54
C CYS A 206 -4.20 4.55 8.56
N ILE A 207 -5.14 5.40 8.16
CA ILE A 207 -6.17 5.06 7.16
C ILE A 207 -5.52 4.75 5.81
N LEU A 208 -4.58 5.58 5.36
CA LEU A 208 -3.86 5.38 4.10
C LEU A 208 -3.07 4.07 4.09
N LEU A 209 -2.42 3.73 5.21
CA LEU A 209 -1.69 2.47 5.37
C LEU A 209 -2.59 1.23 5.30
N LEU A 210 -3.87 1.35 5.65
CA LEU A 210 -4.85 0.26 5.54
C LEU A 210 -5.47 0.12 4.15
N LEU A 211 -5.41 1.15 3.29
CA LEU A 211 -6.05 1.13 1.96
C LEU A 211 -5.66 -0.09 1.10
N PRO A 212 -4.38 -0.50 1.00
CA PRO A 212 -4.01 -1.67 0.20
C PRO A 212 -4.70 -2.96 0.69
N TYR A 213 -4.77 -3.14 2.02
CA TYR A 213 -5.44 -4.28 2.63
C TYR A 213 -6.96 -4.23 2.41
N ILE A 214 -7.58 -3.08 2.65
CA ILE A 214 -9.01 -2.85 2.42
C ILE A 214 -9.38 -3.17 0.96
N PHE A 215 -8.56 -2.75 0.00
CA PHE A 215 -8.79 -3.02 -1.42
C PHE A 215 -8.84 -4.53 -1.72
N ILE A 216 -7.86 -5.29 -1.24
CA ILE A 216 -7.76 -6.72 -1.51
C ILE A 216 -8.85 -7.52 -0.79
N VAL A 217 -9.11 -7.20 0.49
CA VAL A 217 -10.17 -7.84 1.26
C VAL A 217 -11.54 -7.52 0.68
N SER A 218 -11.78 -6.28 0.25
CA SER A 218 -13.04 -5.91 -0.40
C SER A 218 -13.25 -6.68 -1.70
N TYR A 219 -12.20 -6.81 -2.52
CA TYR A 219 -12.26 -7.63 -3.72
C TYR A 219 -12.57 -9.10 -3.42
N TRP A 220 -11.90 -9.67 -2.42
CA TRP A 220 -12.13 -11.04 -1.98
C TRP A 220 -13.57 -11.24 -1.48
N PHE A 221 -14.07 -10.31 -0.67
CA PHE A 221 -15.44 -10.32 -0.16
C PHE A 221 -16.48 -10.24 -1.28
N ILE A 222 -16.24 -9.42 -2.31
CA ILE A 222 -17.10 -9.34 -3.51
C ILE A 222 -17.14 -10.68 -4.28
N ILE A 223 -16.03 -11.42 -4.32
CA ILE A 223 -16.02 -12.78 -4.91
C ILE A 223 -16.86 -13.71 -4.03
N LYS A 224 -16.65 -13.68 -2.72
CA LYS A 224 -17.30 -14.58 -1.75
C LYS A 224 -18.81 -14.44 -1.70
N PHE A 225 -19.34 -13.23 -1.86
CA PHE A 225 -20.79 -13.02 -1.99
C PHE A 225 -21.44 -13.71 -3.18
N ARG A 226 -20.66 -14.15 -4.18
CA ARG A 226 -21.16 -14.87 -5.35
C ARG A 226 -21.07 -16.40 -5.18
N GLU A 227 -20.47 -16.87 -4.09
CA GLU A 227 -20.27 -18.27 -3.76
C GLU A 227 -21.24 -18.69 -2.63
N ARG A 228 -21.61 -19.97 -2.57
CA ARG A 228 -22.41 -20.48 -1.44
C ARG A 228 -21.55 -20.45 -0.18
N ILE A 229 -22.15 -20.18 0.98
CA ILE A 229 -21.42 -20.07 2.27
C ILE A 229 -20.62 -21.35 2.57
N GLU A 230 -21.15 -22.51 2.21
CA GLU A 230 -20.50 -23.82 2.35
C GLU A 230 -19.17 -23.94 1.58
N ASP A 231 -19.01 -23.16 0.50
CA ASP A 231 -17.80 -23.14 -0.32
C ASP A 231 -16.80 -22.05 0.11
N TRP A 232 -17.09 -21.30 1.19
CA TRP A 232 -16.24 -20.17 1.56
C TRP A 232 -14.86 -20.60 2.04
N TYR A 233 -14.80 -21.71 2.77
CA TYR A 233 -13.57 -22.29 3.27
C TYR A 233 -13.65 -23.79 3.20
N ASP A 234 -12.54 -24.43 2.82
CA ASP A 234 -12.35 -25.84 3.11
C ASP A 234 -12.21 -26.05 4.63
N GLU A 235 -12.54 -27.24 5.14
CA GLU A 235 -12.46 -27.57 6.57
C GLU A 235 -11.06 -27.28 7.13
N LYS A 236 -10.03 -27.57 6.32
CA LYS A 236 -8.63 -27.25 6.62
C LYS A 236 -8.40 -25.76 6.77
N GLN A 237 -8.87 -24.95 5.81
CA GLN A 237 -8.69 -23.50 5.84
C GLN A 237 -9.43 -22.87 7.02
N TRP A 238 -10.63 -23.35 7.33
CA TRP A 238 -11.39 -22.92 8.49
C TRP A 238 -10.62 -23.17 9.79
N LYS A 239 -10.04 -24.37 9.94
CA LYS A 239 -9.21 -24.72 11.10
C LYS A 239 -7.98 -23.84 11.24
N ASP A 240 -7.30 -23.52 10.14
CA ASP A 240 -6.12 -22.65 10.15
C ASP A 240 -6.48 -21.20 10.49
N VAL A 241 -7.59 -20.67 9.95
CA VAL A 241 -8.13 -19.35 10.29
C VAL A 241 -8.54 -19.28 11.77
N ALA A 242 -9.21 -20.32 12.29
CA ALA A 242 -9.61 -20.38 13.69
C ALA A 242 -8.40 -20.42 14.63
N ARG A 243 -7.36 -21.19 14.29
CA ARG A 243 -6.09 -21.22 15.03
C ARG A 243 -5.40 -19.86 15.00
N ALA A 244 -5.33 -19.21 13.84
CA ALA A 244 -4.76 -17.87 13.70
C ALA A 244 -5.55 -16.83 14.53
N GLY A 245 -6.88 -16.91 14.52
CA GLY A 245 -7.74 -16.06 15.35
C GLY A 245 -7.47 -16.25 16.84
N PHE A 246 -7.36 -17.50 17.30
CA PHE A 246 -7.03 -17.81 18.69
C PHE A 246 -5.62 -17.32 19.08
N THR A 247 -4.60 -17.55 18.24
CA THR A 247 -3.25 -17.01 18.43
C THR A 247 -3.26 -15.49 18.50
N THR A 248 -4.03 -14.83 17.63
CA THR A 248 -4.16 -13.36 17.63
C THR A 248 -4.78 -12.86 18.91
N LEU A 249 -5.82 -13.52 19.41
CA LEU A 249 -6.43 -13.17 20.70
C LEU A 249 -5.42 -13.33 21.85
N LEU A 250 -4.73 -14.47 21.91
CA LEU A 250 -3.75 -14.77 22.97
C LEU A 250 -2.58 -13.79 23.01
N ILE A 251 -2.15 -13.26 21.86
CA ILE A 251 -1.02 -12.31 21.79
C ILE A 251 -1.52 -10.86 21.94
N SER A 252 -2.64 -10.51 21.33
CA SER A 252 -3.16 -9.13 21.37
C SER A 252 -3.59 -8.70 22.78
N ILE A 253 -4.12 -9.61 23.61
CA ILE A 253 -4.49 -9.29 25.00
C ILE A 253 -3.26 -8.84 25.82
N PRO A 254 -2.18 -9.62 25.94
CA PRO A 254 -0.96 -9.17 26.62
C PRO A 254 -0.38 -7.88 26.05
N VAL A 255 -0.37 -7.71 24.71
CA VAL A 255 0.12 -6.49 24.07
C VAL A 255 -0.69 -5.27 24.51
N MET A 256 -2.03 -5.37 24.53
CA MET A 256 -2.88 -4.28 24.98
C MET A 256 -2.78 -4.04 26.49
N ILE A 257 -2.58 -5.07 27.31
CA ILE A 257 -2.31 -4.92 28.75
C ILE A 257 -0.99 -4.17 28.97
N MET A 258 0.08 -4.56 28.28
CA MET A 258 1.37 -3.86 28.37
C MET A 258 1.25 -2.40 27.95
N LEU A 259 0.53 -2.13 26.86
CA LEU A 259 0.26 -0.76 26.42
C LEU A 259 -0.53 0.03 27.47
N PHE A 260 -1.57 -0.58 28.06
CA PHE A 260 -2.37 0.04 29.10
C PHE A 260 -1.52 0.39 30.33
N ILE A 261 -0.71 -0.54 30.83
CA ILE A 261 0.20 -0.30 31.96
C ILE A 261 1.18 0.84 31.64
N ALA A 262 1.78 0.82 30.45
CA ALA A 262 2.73 1.84 30.02
C ALA A 262 2.12 3.25 29.89
N THR A 263 0.80 3.34 29.66
CA THR A 263 0.11 4.60 29.38
C THR A 263 -0.87 5.01 30.48
N PHE A 264 -1.01 4.21 31.54
CA PHE A 264 -1.99 4.38 32.62
C PHE A 264 -1.92 5.78 33.25
N ASN A 265 -0.72 6.28 33.51
CA ASN A 265 -0.49 7.58 34.15
C ASN A 265 -0.62 8.79 33.19
N THR A 266 -0.92 8.55 31.90
CA THR A 266 -0.98 9.59 30.85
C THR A 266 -2.39 9.79 30.27
N LEU A 267 -3.41 9.15 30.88
CA LEU A 267 -4.82 9.30 30.53
C LEU A 267 -5.52 10.30 31.48
N PRO A 268 -6.42 11.20 31.01
CA PRO A 268 -6.98 11.30 29.65
C PRO A 268 -6.34 12.45 28.84
N GLY A 269 -5.81 12.14 27.65
CA GLY A 269 -5.25 13.15 26.72
C GLY A 269 -3.90 12.80 26.09
N GLY A 270 -3.23 11.74 26.55
CA GLY A 270 -1.97 11.26 25.97
C GLY A 270 -2.11 10.73 24.54
N LEU A 271 -0.98 10.64 23.83
CA LEU A 271 -0.88 10.25 22.41
C LEU A 271 -1.54 8.90 22.07
N PHE A 272 -1.56 7.98 23.03
CA PHE A 272 -2.26 6.70 22.90
C PHE A 272 -3.77 6.79 23.09
N GLY A 273 -4.32 7.83 23.71
CA GLY A 273 -5.77 8.01 23.82
C GLY A 273 -6.49 8.13 22.47
N ILE A 274 -5.78 8.56 21.41
CA ILE A 274 -6.31 8.65 20.04
C ILE A 274 -5.79 7.49 19.16
N LEU A 275 -4.52 7.11 19.32
CA LEU A 275 -3.88 6.09 18.49
C LEU A 275 -4.07 4.65 18.98
N TRP A 276 -4.69 4.40 20.15
CA TRP A 276 -4.88 3.05 20.68
C TRP A 276 -5.65 2.14 19.71
N LEU A 277 -6.70 2.65 19.06
CA LEU A 277 -7.52 1.87 18.14
C LEU A 277 -6.74 1.51 16.87
N PRO A 278 -6.12 2.47 16.15
CA PRO A 278 -5.21 2.15 15.06
C PRO A 278 -4.10 1.17 15.46
N PHE A 279 -3.50 1.37 16.63
CA PHE A 279 -2.46 0.47 17.14
C PHE A 279 -2.99 -0.95 17.29
N TYR A 280 -4.12 -1.13 17.97
CA TYR A 280 -4.76 -2.43 18.12
C TYR A 280 -5.09 -3.07 16.77
N LEU A 281 -5.65 -2.29 15.83
CA LEU A 281 -5.97 -2.78 14.49
C LEU A 281 -4.72 -3.30 13.76
N PHE A 282 -3.60 -2.57 13.80
CA PHE A 282 -2.36 -3.02 13.16
C PHE A 282 -1.73 -4.22 13.88
N VAL A 283 -1.80 -4.29 15.22
CA VAL A 283 -1.36 -5.46 15.99
C VAL A 283 -2.14 -6.70 15.56
N VAL A 284 -3.47 -6.62 15.57
CA VAL A 284 -4.36 -7.72 15.18
C VAL A 284 -4.12 -8.11 13.73
N LEU A 285 -4.07 -7.13 12.83
CA LEU A 285 -3.84 -7.38 11.40
C LEU A 285 -2.51 -8.09 11.16
N PHE A 286 -1.43 -7.63 11.78
CA PHE A 286 -0.10 -8.22 11.64
C PHE A 286 -0.06 -9.65 12.18
N ILE A 287 -0.50 -9.87 13.42
CA ILE A 287 -0.42 -11.19 14.06
C ILE A 287 -1.35 -12.17 13.36
N PHE A 288 -2.58 -11.77 13.02
CA PHE A 288 -3.54 -12.61 12.33
C PHE A 288 -3.00 -13.05 10.97
N SER A 289 -2.49 -12.11 10.18
CA SER A 289 -1.98 -12.40 8.85
C SER A 289 -0.74 -13.30 8.90
N LEU A 290 0.18 -13.02 9.82
CA LEU A 290 1.38 -13.83 10.03
C LEU A 290 1.05 -15.24 10.49
N SER A 291 0.18 -15.37 11.49
CA SER A 291 -0.23 -16.67 12.04
C SER A 291 -0.98 -17.51 10.99
N THR A 292 -1.85 -16.86 10.20
CA THR A 292 -2.59 -17.51 9.12
C THR A 292 -1.64 -18.10 8.08
N LEU A 293 -0.66 -17.32 7.59
CA LEU A 293 0.31 -17.83 6.62
C LEU A 293 1.20 -18.92 7.22
N TYR A 294 1.60 -18.78 8.48
CA TYR A 294 2.40 -19.79 9.18
C TYR A 294 1.65 -21.13 9.28
N PHE A 295 0.41 -21.13 9.74
CA PHE A 295 -0.40 -22.35 9.81
C PHE A 295 -0.71 -22.91 8.43
N TYR A 296 -1.08 -22.07 7.46
CA TYR A 296 -1.34 -22.51 6.09
C TYR A 296 -0.12 -23.16 5.43
N SER A 297 1.10 -22.68 5.73
CA SER A 297 2.34 -23.24 5.17
C SER A 297 2.78 -24.58 5.76
N LYS A 298 2.31 -24.92 6.97
CA LYS A 298 2.69 -26.14 7.70
C LYS A 298 1.78 -27.33 7.44
N SER A 299 0.70 -27.12 6.70
CA SER A 299 -0.40 -28.06 6.55
C SER A 299 -0.47 -28.63 5.15
#